data_AF-A0A660T6N4-F1
#
_entry.id   AF-A0A660T6N4-F1
#
_cell.length_a   1.000
_cell.length_b   1.000
_cell.length_c   1.000
_cell.angle_alpha   90.00
_cell.angle_beta   90.00
_cell.angle_gamma   90.00
#
_symmetry.space_group_name_H-M   'P 1'
#
loop_
_entity.id
_entity.type
_entity.pdbx_description
1 polymer ?
#
loop_
_entity_poly.entity_id
_entity_poly.type
_entity_poly.pdbx_seq_one_letter_code
_entity_poly.pdbx_strand_id
1 'polypeptide(L)'
;MSQLFNESEQLVYNSCKKSFLSLWSYANPIGKNSKELCDILIVCYSDIIIISVKDISITDSGDISIGWKQWRKRAIDASQNRYMELNDGLKETAT
;
A
#
# COMPACT_ATOMS: atom_id res chain seq x y z
N MET A 1 -11.95 -13.64 -13.69
CA MET A 1 -10.55 -13.52 -13.22
C MET A 1 -10.60 -13.47 -11.71
N SER A 2 -10.06 -14.47 -11.02
CA SER A 2 -10.07 -14.54 -9.55
C SER A 2 -9.10 -13.50 -8.99
N GLN A 3 -9.64 -12.38 -8.50
CA GLN A 3 -8.87 -11.32 -7.89
C GLN A 3 -8.39 -11.77 -6.50
N LEU A 4 -7.07 -11.90 -6.32
CA LEU A 4 -6.42 -12.18 -5.04
C LEU A 4 -6.44 -10.89 -4.22
N PHE A 5 -7.56 -10.63 -3.54
CA PHE A 5 -7.63 -9.56 -2.55
C PHE A 5 -7.91 -10.15 -1.18
N ASN A 6 -7.18 -9.70 -0.16
CA ASN A 6 -7.66 -9.85 1.22
C ASN A 6 -8.84 -8.89 1.48
N GLU A 7 -9.53 -9.06 2.61
CA GLU A 7 -10.73 -8.26 2.93
C GLU A 7 -10.43 -6.75 2.95
N SER A 8 -9.26 -6.37 3.46
CA SER A 8 -8.79 -4.99 3.53
C SER A 8 -8.56 -4.41 2.12
N GLU A 9 -7.88 -5.13 1.23
CA GLU A 9 -7.66 -4.74 -0.16
C GLU A 9 -8.98 -4.62 -0.93
N GLN A 10 -9.92 -5.55 -0.70
CA GLN A 10 -11.24 -5.51 -1.33
C GLN A 10 -12.06 -4.30 -0.87
N LEU A 11 -12.00 -3.94 0.41
CA LEU A 11 -12.67 -2.74 0.94
C LEU A 11 -12.13 -1.46 0.29
N VAL A 12 -10.81 -1.33 0.21
CA VAL A 12 -10.18 -0.15 -0.38
C VAL A 12 -10.48 -0.08 -1.88
N TYR A 13 -10.35 -1.19 -2.60
CA TYR A 13 -10.68 -1.25 -4.03
C TYR A 13 -12.12 -0.84 -4.31
N ASN A 14 -13.07 -1.38 -3.56
CA ASN A 14 -14.49 -1.02 -3.68
C ASN A 14 -14.73 0.46 -3.38
N SER A 15 -14.01 1.04 -2.43
CA SER A 15 -14.10 2.47 -2.09
C SER A 15 -13.57 3.34 -3.22
N CYS A 16 -12.44 2.98 -3.83
CA CYS A 16 -11.89 3.64 -5.02
C CYS A 16 -12.84 3.53 -6.22
N LYS A 17 -13.47 2.36 -6.44
CA LYS A 17 -14.44 2.14 -7.52
C LYS A 17 -15.73 2.94 -7.37
N LYS A 18 -16.20 3.16 -6.14
CA LYS A 18 -17.39 3.98 -5.85
C LYS A 18 -17.08 5.48 -5.86
N SER A 19 -15.82 5.85 -5.66
CA SER A 19 -15.34 7.22 -5.79
C SER A 19 -15.20 7.59 -7.27
N PHE A 20 -15.13 8.90 -7.58
CA PHE A 20 -14.84 9.41 -8.93
C PHE A 20 -13.49 8.94 -9.52
N LEU A 21 -12.67 8.23 -8.74
CA LEU A 21 -11.34 7.73 -9.09
C LEU A 21 -11.37 6.42 -9.91
N SER A 22 -12.54 5.84 -10.15
CA SER A 22 -12.68 4.53 -10.79
C SER A 22 -12.12 4.43 -12.22
N LEU A 23 -12.03 5.56 -12.94
CA LEU A 23 -11.46 5.65 -14.29
C LEU A 23 -9.92 5.70 -14.30
N TRP A 24 -9.32 6.02 -13.16
CA TRP A 24 -7.88 6.28 -13.04
C TRP A 24 -7.18 5.34 -12.06
N SER A 25 -7.92 4.38 -11.48
CA SER A 25 -7.41 3.42 -10.51
C SER A 25 -6.96 2.13 -11.21
N TYR A 26 -5.72 1.74 -10.97
CA TYR A 26 -5.10 0.52 -11.45
C TYR A 26 -4.80 -0.38 -10.26
N ALA A 27 -5.42 -1.56 -10.21
CA ALA A 27 -5.14 -2.54 -9.16
C ALA A 27 -3.88 -3.35 -9.48
N ASN A 28 -3.09 -3.62 -8.44
CA ASN A 28 -1.88 -4.45 -8.43
C ASN A 28 -0.92 -4.20 -9.62
N PRO A 29 -0.56 -2.94 -9.94
CA PRO A 29 0.39 -2.66 -11.01
C PRO A 29 1.73 -3.37 -10.80
N ILE A 30 2.24 -3.94 -11.89
CA ILE A 30 3.51 -4.64 -11.92
C ILE A 30 4.62 -3.65 -12.30
N GLY A 31 5.59 -3.49 -11.41
CA GLY A 31 6.76 -2.64 -11.60
C GLY A 31 7.95 -3.37 -12.26
N LYS A 32 9.13 -2.76 -12.16
CA LYS A 32 10.39 -3.37 -12.62
C LYS A 32 10.61 -4.73 -11.94
N ASN A 33 11.21 -5.67 -12.68
CA ASN A 33 11.49 -7.05 -12.23
C ASN A 33 10.24 -7.89 -11.90
N SER A 34 9.09 -7.58 -12.51
CA SER A 34 7.84 -8.33 -12.33
C SER A 34 7.34 -8.36 -10.88
N LYS A 35 7.78 -7.41 -10.05
CA LYS A 35 7.32 -7.25 -8.67
C LYS A 35 6.13 -6.32 -8.64
N GLU A 36 5.15 -6.65 -7.81
CA GLU A 36 4.05 -5.75 -7.50
C GLU A 36 4.57 -4.45 -6.87
N LEU A 37 4.09 -3.32 -7.40
CA LEU A 37 4.49 -2.00 -6.95
C LEU A 37 3.70 -1.60 -5.69
N CYS A 38 2.37 -1.73 -5.77
CA CYS A 38 1.40 -1.34 -4.75
C CYS A 38 0.04 -2.00 -5.06
N ASP A 39 -0.88 -1.97 -4.11
CA ASP A 39 -2.21 -2.55 -4.26
C ASP A 39 -3.09 -1.72 -5.21
N ILE A 40 -3.05 -0.38 -5.11
CA ILE A 40 -3.79 0.51 -6.02
C ILE A 40 -2.94 1.72 -6.37
N LEU A 41 -2.79 1.98 -7.66
CA LEU A 41 -2.20 3.19 -8.22
C LEU A 41 -3.29 4.04 -8.85
N ILE A 42 -3.33 5.33 -8.52
CA ILE A 42 -4.27 6.29 -9.11
C ILE A 42 -3.47 7.39 -9.80
N VAL A 43 -3.72 7.60 -11.09
CA VAL A 43 -2.99 8.58 -11.89
C VAL A 43 -3.96 9.66 -12.36
N CYS A 44 -3.85 10.85 -11.78
CA CYS A 44 -4.71 12.00 -12.03
C CYS A 44 -3.88 13.15 -12.61
N TYR A 45 -3.80 13.26 -13.94
CA TYR A 45 -3.01 14.31 -14.60
C TYR A 45 -1.56 14.38 -14.08
N SER A 46 -1.20 15.42 -13.32
CA SER A 46 0.13 15.62 -12.72
C SER A 46 0.32 14.91 -11.37
N ASP A 47 -0.76 14.44 -10.77
CA ASP A 47 -0.76 13.84 -9.44
C ASP A 47 -0.80 12.32 -9.52
N ILE A 48 0.04 11.66 -8.74
CA ILE A 48 0.07 10.22 -8.58
C ILE A 48 -0.23 9.90 -7.12
N ILE A 49 -1.25 9.08 -6.88
CA ILE A 49 -1.61 8.59 -5.56
C ILE A 49 -1.30 7.09 -5.52
N ILE A 50 -0.43 6.69 -4.59
CA ILE A 50 -0.08 5.29 -4.36
C ILE A 50 -0.75 4.85 -3.06
N ILE A 51 -1.59 3.83 -3.14
CA ILE A 51 -2.22 3.21 -1.98
C ILE A 51 -1.61 1.82 -1.80
N SER A 52 -1.01 1.60 -0.63
CA SER A 52 -0.61 0.27 -0.20
C SER A 52 -1.31 -0.09 1.12
N VAL A 53 -2.01 -1.21 1.11
CA VAL A 53 -2.82 -1.72 2.22
C VAL A 53 -1.95 -2.65 3.05
N LYS A 54 -2.02 -2.51 4.37
CA LYS A 54 -1.39 -3.44 5.31
C LYS A 54 -2.43 -3.93 6.29
N ASP A 55 -2.61 -5.24 6.31
CA ASP A 55 -3.40 -5.91 7.33
C ASP A 55 -2.46 -6.54 8.35
N ILE A 56 -2.35 -5.93 9.53
CA ILE A 56 -1.44 -6.37 10.59
C ILE A 56 -2.22 -6.41 11.89
N SER A 57 -2.43 -7.62 12.40
CA SER A 57 -3.04 -7.82 13.71
C SER A 57 -2.05 -7.50 14.84
N ILE A 58 -2.58 -6.96 15.93
CA ILE A 58 -1.85 -6.88 17.19
C ILE A 58 -1.65 -8.30 17.69
N THR A 59 -0.40 -8.66 18.00
CA THR A 59 -0.09 -9.95 18.60
C THR A 59 -0.57 -9.94 20.05
N ASP A 60 -1.33 -10.96 20.46
CA ASP A 60 -1.69 -11.12 21.87
C ASP A 60 -0.47 -11.67 22.63
N SER A 61 0.34 -10.74 23.15
CA SER A 61 1.52 -11.04 23.95
C SER A 61 1.24 -11.13 25.45
N GLY A 62 -0.04 -11.11 25.88
CA GLY A 62 -0.43 -11.02 27.29
C GLY A 62 -0.21 -9.64 27.94
N ASP A 63 0.58 -8.78 27.30
CA ASP A 63 0.74 -7.35 27.61
C ASP A 63 0.45 -6.52 26.35
N ILE A 64 -0.58 -5.67 26.44
CA ILE A 64 -1.06 -4.81 25.36
C ILE A 64 -0.07 -3.71 24.99
N SER A 65 0.76 -3.25 25.94
CA SER A 65 1.79 -2.24 25.70
C SER A 65 2.90 -2.80 24.79
N ILE A 66 3.29 -4.05 25.03
CA ILE A 66 4.25 -4.78 24.19
C ILE A 66 3.65 -5.06 22.81
N GLY A 67 2.41 -5.56 22.76
CA GLY A 67 1.69 -5.83 21.52
C GLY A 67 1.56 -4.57 20.64
N TRP A 68 1.21 -3.44 21.24
CA TRP A 68 1.14 -2.14 20.56
C TRP A 68 2.50 -1.70 20.00
N LYS A 69 3.58 -1.80 20.79
CA LYS A 69 4.92 -1.41 20.35
C LYS A 69 5.39 -2.25 19.16
N GLN A 70 5.15 -3.56 19.19
CA GLN A 70 5.47 -4.46 18.09
C GLN A 70 4.62 -4.19 16.85
N TRP A 71 3.32 -3.96 17.03
CA TRP A 71 2.41 -3.60 15.95
C TRP A 71 2.86 -2.29 15.28
N ARG A 72 3.13 -1.24 16.06
CA ARG A 72 3.59 0.05 15.54
C ARG A 72 4.85 -0.10 14.70
N LYS A 73 5.84 -0.86 15.18
CA LYS A 73 7.09 -1.09 14.43
C LYS A 73 6.84 -1.77 13.08
N ARG A 74 5.93 -2.76 13.04
CA ARG A 74 5.60 -3.52 11.82
C ARG A 74 4.69 -2.75 10.85
N ALA A 75 3.74 -1.99 11.38
CA ALA A 75 2.72 -1.30 10.60
C ALA A 75 3.16 0.09 10.14
N ILE A 76 3.83 0.85 11.01
CA ILE A 76 4.18 2.26 10.75
C ILE A 76 5.64 2.37 10.32
N ASP A 77 6.58 1.99 11.19
CA ASP A 77 8.01 2.23 10.95
C ASP A 77 8.49 1.48 9.68
N ALA A 78 8.05 0.24 9.48
CA ALA A 78 8.37 -0.51 8.26
C ALA A 78 7.74 0.07 6.98
N SER A 79 6.62 0.80 7.09
CA SER A 79 6.02 1.50 5.94
C SER A 79 6.81 2.75 5.57
N GLN A 80 7.29 3.50 6.56
CA GLN A 80 8.13 4.68 6.34
C GLN A 80 9.43 4.31 5.61
N ASN A 81 10.10 3.24 6.04
CA ASN A 81 11.32 2.78 5.38
C ASN A 81 11.08 2.47 3.89
N ARG A 82 9.98 1.76 3.56
CA ARG A 82 9.64 1.43 2.17
C ARG A 82 9.35 2.68 1.34
N TYR A 83 8.70 3.70 1.92
CA TYR A 83 8.48 4.97 1.23
C TYR A 83 9.79 5.69 0.92
N MET A 84 10.75 5.71 1.85
CA MET A 84 12.05 6.34 1.62
C MET A 84 12.81 5.64 0.48
N GLU A 85 12.82 4.31 0.47
CA GLU A 85 13.41 3.51 -0.63
C GLU A 85 12.78 3.83 -1.99
N LEU A 86 11.44 3.96 -2.04
CA LEU A 86 10.72 4.33 -3.27
C LEU A 86 11.06 5.75 -3.72
N ASN A 87 11.12 6.70 -2.79
CA ASN A 87 11.43 8.10 -3.09
C ASN A 87 12.86 8.28 -3.62
N ASP A 88 13.81 7.55 -3.05
CA ASP A 88 15.19 7.57 -3.53
C ASP A 88 15.29 6.97 -4.94
N GLY A 89 14.61 5.85 -5.19
CA GLY A 89 14.55 5.25 -6.52
C GLY A 89 13.87 6.13 -7.59
N LEU A 90 12.84 6.90 -7.22
CA LEU A 90 12.18 7.83 -8.14
C LEU A 90 13.10 8.98 -8.56
N LYS A 91 13.87 9.54 -7.62
CA LYS A 91 14.83 10.62 -7.90
C LYS A 91 15.93 10.19 -8.87
N GLU A 92 16.42 8.97 -8.76
CA GLU A 92 17.45 8.44 -9.65
C GLU A 92 16.97 8.29 -11.11
N THR A 93 15.69 7.94 -11.32
CA THR A 93 15.11 7.81 -12.67
C THR A 93 14.74 9.13 -13.36
N ALA A 94 14.71 10.25 -12.63
CA ALA A 94 14.36 11.56 -13.15
C ALA A 94 15.57 12.39 -13.62
N THR A 95 16.77 11.80 -13.62
CA THR A 95 18.02 12.38 -14.15
C THR A 95 18.40 11.69 -15.45
#